data_AF-A0A1F6ECU4-F1
#
_entry.id   AF-A0A1F6ECU4-F1
#
_cell.length_a   1.000
_cell.length_b   1.000
_cell.length_c   1.000
_cell.angle_alpha   90.00
_cell.angle_beta   90.00
_cell.angle_gamma   90.00
#
_symmetry.space_group_name_H-M   'P 1'
#
loop_
_entity.id
_entity.type
_entity.pdbx_description
1 polymer ?
#
loop_
_entity_poly.entity_id
_entity_poly.type
_entity_poly.pdbx_seq_one_letter_code
_entity_poly.pdbx_strand_id
1 'polypeptide(L)'
;MKLRGIEFGPCLDAAGVRGFFGEGWWFHHLPLARFVFNFTGSTRVAKTATLLPHRGNMPLRGKEKRYGPRELFPRCIWWSWSRGIALNAVGLSGPGTQELFAQGLLADEKAPFMISVMPVSYSQKERLEEFQKFCVLLEHELRKARLPIGLQINLSCPNTKLDPHELAREATLFLDEASRLNIPLVVKINILVPPEAAQSIARHRACDALCFSNTIPFGELPEAIPWKRWFPEGSPLARREASFGGGGLSGSPLLPLVAEYLRQLRTLGIEKPLNVGGGILSRRDVDTLVQAGLHRGIDSIFIGSVAMLRPWNIRSVIRRAHQLLA
;
A
#
# COMPACT_ATOMS: atom_id res chain seq x y z
N MET A 1 1.03 14.61 -7.56
CA MET A 1 0.52 14.81 -6.19
C MET A 1 1.49 15.61 -5.34
N LYS A 2 1.05 16.80 -4.89
CA LYS A 2 1.74 17.64 -3.91
C LYS A 2 0.90 17.72 -2.64
N LEU A 3 1.45 17.35 -1.49
CA LEU A 3 0.74 17.38 -0.21
C LEU A 3 1.47 18.31 0.75
N ARG A 4 0.78 19.33 1.28
CA ARG A 4 1.34 20.32 2.21
C ARG A 4 2.71 20.88 1.78
N GLY A 5 2.87 21.15 0.49
CA GLY A 5 4.12 21.67 -0.09
C GLY A 5 5.14 20.60 -0.53
N ILE A 6 4.96 19.34 -0.16
CA ILE A 6 5.88 18.23 -0.50
C ILE A 6 5.48 17.57 -1.82
N GLU A 7 6.42 17.49 -2.76
CA GLU A 7 6.22 16.91 -4.10
C GLU A 7 6.42 15.38 -4.10
N PHE A 8 5.38 14.61 -3.77
CA PHE A 8 5.43 13.13 -3.88
C PHE A 8 5.33 12.63 -5.33
N GLY A 9 5.03 13.52 -6.30
CA GLY A 9 4.99 13.18 -7.71
C GLY A 9 3.73 12.39 -8.12
N PRO A 10 3.68 11.93 -9.39
CA PRO A 10 2.49 11.29 -9.97
C PRO A 10 2.47 9.76 -9.80
N CYS A 11 3.55 9.16 -9.31
CA CYS A 11 3.64 7.72 -9.12
C CYS A 11 4.36 7.40 -7.80
N LEU A 12 3.69 6.66 -6.93
CA LEU A 12 4.25 6.12 -5.71
C LEU A 12 4.46 4.61 -5.85
N ASP A 13 5.22 4.03 -4.94
CA ASP A 13 5.26 2.59 -4.78
C ASP A 13 4.06 2.08 -3.97
N ALA A 14 3.62 0.85 -4.23
CA ALA A 14 2.86 0.13 -3.23
C ALA A 14 3.77 -0.15 -2.02
N ALA A 15 3.27 0.09 -0.81
CA ALA A 15 3.96 -0.25 0.43
C ALA A 15 4.51 -1.69 0.37
N GLY A 16 5.84 -1.81 0.50
CA GLY A 16 6.55 -3.09 0.54
C GLY A 16 6.98 -3.66 -0.81
N VAL A 17 6.72 -3.00 -1.94
CA VAL A 17 7.20 -3.49 -3.25
C VAL A 17 8.74 -3.45 -3.35
N ARG A 18 9.41 -2.54 -2.62
CA ARG A 18 10.87 -2.39 -2.58
C ARG A 18 11.48 -2.69 -1.19
N GLY A 19 10.86 -3.55 -0.39
CA GLY A 19 11.37 -3.87 0.96
C GLY A 19 11.03 -2.79 2.00
N PHE A 20 11.77 -2.79 3.10
CA PHE A 20 11.49 -1.88 4.23
C PHE A 20 12.09 -0.49 4.01
N PHE A 21 13.30 -0.40 3.45
CA PHE A 21 14.08 0.82 3.26
C PHE A 21 14.06 1.31 1.79
N GLY A 22 13.31 0.63 0.92
CA GLY A 22 13.27 0.92 -0.52
C GLY A 22 14.46 0.36 -1.30
N GLU A 23 15.26 -0.50 -0.67
CA GLU A 23 16.44 -1.16 -1.21
C GLU A 23 16.11 -2.13 -2.35
N GLY A 24 14.87 -2.61 -2.42
CA GLY A 24 14.46 -3.67 -3.33
C GLY A 24 14.64 -5.06 -2.73
N TRP A 25 14.32 -6.09 -3.51
CA TRP A 25 14.54 -7.48 -3.11
C TRP A 25 15.78 -8.02 -3.79
N TRP A 26 16.35 -9.12 -3.29
CA TRP A 26 17.59 -9.71 -3.79
C TRP A 26 17.62 -9.87 -5.33
N PHE A 27 16.48 -10.24 -5.93
CA PHE A 27 16.36 -10.45 -7.37
C PHE A 27 16.33 -9.13 -8.17
N HIS A 28 16.05 -7.98 -7.56
CA HIS A 28 16.19 -6.66 -8.19
C HIS A 28 17.65 -6.31 -8.48
N HIS A 29 18.61 -6.97 -7.81
CA HIS A 29 20.04 -6.68 -7.93
C HIS A 29 20.80 -7.63 -8.87
N LEU A 30 20.11 -8.54 -9.57
CA LEU A 30 20.76 -9.40 -10.57
C LEU A 30 21.29 -8.55 -11.75
N PRO A 31 22.37 -8.98 -12.46
CA PRO A 31 23.08 -8.14 -13.45
C PRO A 31 22.23 -7.51 -14.57
N LEU A 32 21.07 -8.10 -14.88
CA LEU A 32 20.10 -7.59 -15.87
C LEU A 32 18.80 -7.06 -15.24
N ALA A 33 18.59 -7.28 -13.94
CA ALA A 33 17.37 -6.89 -13.25
C ALA A 33 17.19 -5.37 -13.23
N ARG A 34 18.26 -4.57 -13.21
CA ARG A 34 18.17 -3.09 -13.28
C ARG A 34 17.45 -2.55 -14.52
N PHE A 35 17.48 -3.29 -15.64
CA PHE A 35 16.77 -2.90 -16.87
C PHE A 35 15.28 -3.26 -16.82
N VAL A 36 14.94 -4.27 -16.02
CA VAL A 36 13.57 -4.75 -15.87
C VAL A 36 12.88 -4.02 -14.70
N PHE A 37 13.53 -3.94 -13.53
CA PHE A 37 13.03 -3.35 -12.29
C PHE A 37 13.46 -1.89 -12.14
N ASN A 38 13.05 -1.04 -13.09
CA ASN A 38 13.42 0.37 -13.10
C ASN A 38 12.30 1.26 -12.50
N PHE A 39 12.45 1.58 -11.21
CA PHE A 39 11.56 2.45 -10.44
C PHE A 39 11.91 3.95 -10.51
N THR A 40 12.82 4.37 -11.40
CA THR A 40 13.18 5.79 -11.51
C THR A 40 11.94 6.63 -11.78
N GLY A 41 11.74 7.67 -10.98
CA GLY A 41 10.59 8.56 -11.07
C GLY A 41 9.37 8.13 -10.24
N SER A 42 9.44 7.05 -9.47
CA SER A 42 8.46 6.76 -8.42
C SER A 42 8.95 7.16 -7.03
N THR A 43 8.01 7.64 -6.21
CA THR A 43 8.26 7.97 -4.80
C THR A 43 8.16 6.72 -3.94
N ARG A 44 9.15 6.56 -3.04
CA ARG A 44 9.28 5.40 -2.18
C ARG A 44 8.20 5.38 -1.10
N VAL A 45 7.68 4.18 -0.88
CA VAL A 45 6.78 3.88 0.25
C VAL A 45 7.32 2.68 1.00
N ALA A 46 7.62 2.86 2.29
CA ALA A 46 8.08 1.79 3.16
C ALA A 46 7.08 0.62 3.17
N LYS A 47 7.58 -0.59 3.39
CA LYS A 47 6.71 -1.70 3.78
C LYS A 47 5.90 -1.33 5.02
N THR A 48 4.59 -1.59 4.99
CA THR A 48 3.73 -1.37 6.15
C THR A 48 4.30 -2.08 7.37
N ALA A 49 4.52 -1.31 8.43
CA ALA A 49 5.04 -1.79 9.70
C ALA A 49 3.97 -1.73 10.80
N THR A 50 4.13 -2.58 11.81
CA THR A 50 3.41 -2.55 13.08
C THR A 50 4.28 -1.87 14.13
N LEU A 51 3.73 -1.44 15.27
CA LEU A 51 4.56 -0.86 16.34
C LEU A 51 5.58 -1.89 16.84
N LEU A 52 5.07 -3.06 17.20
CA LEU A 52 5.86 -4.17 17.73
C LEU A 52 6.26 -5.14 16.61
N PRO A 53 7.30 -5.97 16.82
CA PRO A 53 7.63 -7.04 15.89
C PRO A 53 6.42 -7.94 15.62
N HIS A 54 6.16 -8.22 14.35
CA HIS A 54 5.06 -9.07 13.93
C HIS A 54 5.62 -10.21 13.07
N ARG A 55 5.41 -11.46 13.52
CA ARG A 55 5.94 -12.65 12.83
C ARG A 55 5.36 -12.77 11.42
N GLY A 56 4.04 -12.62 11.31
CA GLY A 56 3.29 -12.89 10.09
C GLY A 56 3.57 -14.28 9.50
N ASN A 57 3.36 -14.41 8.19
CA ASN A 57 3.49 -15.67 7.46
C ASN A 57 4.71 -15.72 6.54
N MET A 58 5.45 -14.61 6.40
CA MET A 58 6.69 -14.55 5.61
C MET A 58 7.90 -14.49 6.55
N PRO A 59 8.64 -15.60 6.73
CA PRO A 59 9.83 -15.61 7.57
C PRO A 59 10.87 -14.62 7.03
N LEU A 60 11.37 -13.74 7.90
CA LEU A 60 12.35 -12.70 7.55
C LEU A 60 13.75 -13.06 8.05
N ARG A 61 14.77 -12.60 7.32
CA ARG A 61 16.17 -12.62 7.74
C ARG A 61 16.41 -11.53 8.80
N GLY A 62 17.58 -11.54 9.42
CA GLY A 62 17.93 -10.52 10.41
C GLY A 62 18.25 -9.16 9.80
N LYS A 63 18.64 -8.22 10.68
CA LYS A 63 18.99 -6.84 10.34
C LYS A 63 20.12 -6.74 9.31
N GLU A 64 21.06 -7.69 9.33
CA GLU A 64 22.19 -7.80 8.42
C GLU A 64 21.77 -8.02 6.95
N LYS A 65 20.55 -8.49 6.72
CA LYS A 65 19.93 -8.62 5.40
C LYS A 65 18.69 -7.74 5.26
N ARG A 66 18.60 -6.65 6.03
CA ARG A 66 17.51 -5.66 5.98
C ARG A 66 16.10 -6.29 6.04
N TYR A 67 15.97 -7.39 6.78
CA TYR A 67 14.70 -8.11 6.93
C TYR A 67 14.09 -8.62 5.61
N GLY A 68 14.92 -8.95 4.62
CA GLY A 68 14.46 -9.64 3.41
C GLY A 68 13.88 -11.04 3.70
N PRO A 69 13.10 -11.63 2.78
CA PRO A 69 12.55 -12.97 2.99
C PRO A 69 13.65 -14.02 3.17
N ARG A 70 13.44 -14.99 4.07
CA ARG A 70 14.34 -16.15 4.21
C ARG A 70 14.27 -17.03 2.96
N GLU A 71 13.04 -17.29 2.52
CA GLU A 71 12.72 -18.11 1.36
C GLU A 71 12.97 -17.32 0.05
N LEU A 72 13.58 -17.97 -0.95
CA LEU A 72 13.76 -17.37 -2.27
C LEU A 72 12.42 -17.11 -2.98
N PHE A 73 11.48 -18.03 -2.79
CA PHE A 73 10.09 -17.94 -3.27
C PHE A 73 9.15 -18.13 -2.09
N PRO A 74 8.73 -17.05 -1.41
CA PRO A 74 7.93 -17.14 -0.21
C PRO A 74 6.65 -17.98 -0.41
N ARG A 75 6.44 -19.01 0.42
CA ARG A 75 5.30 -19.93 0.30
C ARG A 75 3.95 -19.22 0.46
N CYS A 76 3.94 -18.13 1.22
CA CYS A 76 2.78 -17.26 1.43
C CYS A 76 2.46 -16.34 0.22
N ILE A 77 3.16 -16.47 -0.90
CA ILE A 77 2.92 -15.72 -2.14
C ILE A 77 2.74 -16.68 -3.31
N TRP A 78 1.65 -16.52 -4.05
CA TRP A 78 1.36 -17.26 -5.27
C TRP A 78 1.11 -16.28 -6.42
N TRP A 79 1.55 -16.59 -7.62
CA TRP A 79 1.30 -15.76 -8.80
C TRP A 79 1.12 -16.58 -10.05
N SER A 80 0.44 -15.98 -11.04
CA SER A 80 0.32 -16.49 -12.39
C SER A 80 0.58 -15.37 -13.38
N TRP A 81 1.69 -15.46 -14.11
CA TRP A 81 2.04 -14.46 -15.12
C TRP A 81 1.01 -14.46 -16.24
N SER A 82 0.64 -15.60 -16.82
CA SER A 82 -0.32 -15.66 -17.93
C SER A 82 -1.66 -15.00 -17.58
N ARG A 83 -2.15 -15.20 -16.35
CA ARG A 83 -3.41 -14.62 -15.87
C ARG A 83 -3.27 -13.20 -15.34
N GLY A 84 -2.05 -12.72 -15.08
CA GLY A 84 -1.82 -11.39 -14.51
C GLY A 84 -2.36 -11.24 -13.09
N ILE A 85 -2.31 -12.30 -12.29
CA ILE A 85 -2.85 -12.33 -10.92
C ILE A 85 -1.82 -12.80 -9.90
N ALA A 86 -1.97 -12.34 -8.67
CA ALA A 86 -1.23 -12.85 -7.52
C ALA A 86 -2.10 -12.91 -6.27
N LEU A 87 -1.82 -13.89 -5.42
CA LEU A 87 -2.36 -14.00 -4.07
C LEU A 87 -1.19 -13.84 -3.09
N ASN A 88 -1.39 -13.11 -2.01
CA ASN A 88 -0.42 -13.06 -0.93
C ASN A 88 -1.11 -13.13 0.43
N ALA A 89 -0.46 -13.81 1.37
CA ALA A 89 -0.89 -13.92 2.75
C ALA A 89 0.27 -13.55 3.68
N VAL A 90 1.05 -12.50 3.37
CA VAL A 90 2.27 -12.14 4.13
C VAL A 90 1.98 -11.88 5.61
N GLY A 91 0.81 -11.32 5.94
CA GLY A 91 0.42 -11.10 7.33
C GLY A 91 1.31 -10.10 8.08
N LEU A 92 1.68 -9.00 7.42
CA LEU A 92 2.45 -7.89 8.02
C LEU A 92 3.77 -8.31 8.70
N SER A 93 4.42 -9.39 8.25
CA SER A 93 5.75 -9.77 8.76
C SER A 93 6.71 -8.58 8.77
N GLY A 94 7.30 -8.27 9.94
CA GLY A 94 8.22 -7.16 10.11
C GLY A 94 8.81 -7.05 11.52
N PRO A 95 9.93 -6.31 11.68
CA PRO A 95 10.65 -6.21 12.95
C PRO A 95 10.06 -5.17 13.92
N GLY A 96 8.99 -4.47 13.55
CA GLY A 96 8.44 -3.34 14.31
C GLY A 96 9.10 -2.01 13.95
N THR A 97 8.38 -0.91 14.18
CA THR A 97 8.83 0.44 13.78
C THR A 97 10.05 0.92 14.54
N GLN A 98 10.19 0.57 15.82
CA GLN A 98 11.35 0.95 16.62
C GLN A 98 12.66 0.41 16.02
N GLU A 99 12.68 -0.86 15.64
CA GLU A 99 13.85 -1.46 15.02
C GLU A 99 14.11 -0.85 13.62
N LEU A 100 13.06 -0.59 12.83
CA LEU A 100 13.23 0.05 11.52
C LEU A 100 13.86 1.45 11.62
N PHE A 101 13.42 2.26 12.58
CA PHE A 101 14.02 3.57 12.82
C PHE A 101 15.47 3.46 13.30
N ALA A 102 15.77 2.53 14.21
CA ALA A 102 17.13 2.26 14.66
C ALA A 102 18.07 1.82 13.52
N GLN A 103 17.54 1.11 12.51
CA GLN A 103 18.28 0.72 11.31
C GLN A 103 18.34 1.82 10.23
N GLY A 104 17.88 3.04 10.53
CA GLY A 104 18.02 4.19 9.65
C GLY A 104 16.95 4.28 8.57
N LEU A 105 15.71 3.84 8.82
CA LEU A 105 14.59 4.02 7.88
C LEU A 105 14.42 5.47 7.40
N LEU A 106 14.72 6.44 8.27
CA LEU A 106 14.60 7.88 7.99
C LEU A 106 15.96 8.57 7.78
N ALA A 107 17.04 7.80 7.56
CA ALA A 107 18.39 8.33 7.43
C ALA A 107 18.74 8.80 6.00
N ASP A 108 17.90 8.52 5.00
CA ASP A 108 18.14 8.96 3.61
C ASP A 108 17.76 10.45 3.43
N GLU A 109 18.57 11.23 2.73
CA GLU A 109 18.58 12.69 2.90
C GLU A 109 17.91 13.50 1.77
N LYS A 110 17.44 12.90 0.67
CA LYS A 110 17.20 13.72 -0.56
C LYS A 110 15.86 13.63 -1.27
N ALA A 111 15.07 12.58 -1.08
CA ALA A 111 13.83 12.40 -1.82
C ALA A 111 12.62 12.25 -0.88
N PRO A 112 11.44 12.75 -1.26
CA PRO A 112 10.20 12.49 -0.55
C PRO A 112 9.99 10.99 -0.28
N PHE A 113 9.49 10.69 0.91
CA PHE A 113 9.34 9.33 1.40
C PHE A 113 8.04 9.16 2.17
N MET A 114 7.37 8.03 2.00
CA MET A 114 6.14 7.70 2.73
C MET A 114 6.39 6.53 3.67
N ILE A 115 6.11 6.71 4.97
CA ILE A 115 6.06 5.62 5.94
C ILE A 115 4.67 4.99 5.86
N SER A 116 4.54 3.68 5.90
CA SER A 116 3.23 3.03 6.06
C SER A 116 3.17 2.30 7.39
N VAL A 117 2.11 2.52 8.16
CA VAL A 117 1.89 1.87 9.45
C VAL A 117 0.48 1.30 9.52
N MET A 118 0.33 0.19 10.25
CA MET A 118 -0.98 -0.40 10.56
C MET A 118 -0.98 -0.88 12.02
N PRO A 119 -1.81 -0.29 12.90
CA PRO A 119 -2.12 -0.89 14.20
C PRO A 119 -2.83 -2.23 14.02
N VAL A 120 -2.46 -3.24 14.81
CA VAL A 120 -2.93 -4.62 14.66
C VAL A 120 -3.49 -5.22 15.95
N SER A 121 -3.51 -4.46 17.03
CA SER A 121 -4.18 -4.87 18.27
C SER A 121 -5.65 -5.28 18.07
N TYR A 122 -6.17 -6.08 18.99
CA TYR A 122 -7.47 -6.74 18.83
C TYR A 122 -8.65 -5.77 18.86
N SER A 123 -8.69 -4.88 19.86
CA SER A 123 -9.76 -3.88 19.99
C SER A 123 -9.38 -2.53 19.38
N GLN A 124 -10.39 -1.72 19.01
CA GLN A 124 -10.16 -0.35 18.52
C GLN A 124 -9.39 0.51 19.53
N LYS A 125 -9.71 0.36 20.83
CA LYS A 125 -9.02 1.08 21.91
C LYS A 125 -7.53 0.73 21.96
N GLU A 126 -7.19 -0.56 21.96
CA GLU A 126 -5.79 -1.00 21.96
C GLU A 126 -5.07 -0.59 20.68
N ARG A 127 -5.74 -0.59 19.52
CA ARG A 127 -5.16 -0.09 18.27
C ARG A 127 -4.87 1.40 18.33
N LEU A 128 -5.75 2.19 18.95
CA LEU A 128 -5.50 3.60 19.20
C LEU A 128 -4.32 3.80 20.13
N GLU A 129 -4.23 3.05 21.23
CA GLU A 129 -3.08 3.10 22.14
C GLU A 129 -1.76 2.69 21.46
N GLU A 130 -1.79 1.66 20.60
CA GLU A 130 -0.67 1.26 19.75
C GLU A 130 -0.26 2.40 18.81
N PHE A 131 -1.24 3.03 18.16
CA PHE A 131 -1.02 4.13 17.22
C PHE A 131 -0.48 5.39 17.92
N GLN A 132 -0.96 5.72 19.12
CA GLN A 132 -0.44 6.81 19.95
C GLN A 132 1.03 6.60 20.28
N LYS A 133 1.42 5.40 20.72
CA LYS A 133 2.82 5.04 20.98
C LYS A 133 3.68 5.16 19.72
N PHE A 134 3.15 4.73 18.58
CA PHE A 134 3.81 4.92 17.28
C PHE A 134 4.01 6.41 16.96
N CYS A 135 3.00 7.26 17.13
CA CYS A 135 3.11 8.69 16.87
C CYS A 135 4.13 9.36 17.80
N VAL A 136 4.22 8.97 19.08
CA VAL A 136 5.27 9.48 20.00
C VAL A 136 6.67 9.11 19.48
N LEU A 137 6.85 7.85 19.08
CA LEU A 137 8.11 7.37 18.51
C LEU A 137 8.47 8.11 17.22
N LEU A 138 7.51 8.24 16.28
CA LEU A 138 7.74 8.91 15.01
C LEU A 138 8.03 10.40 15.22
N GLU A 139 7.32 11.09 16.11
CA GLU A 139 7.60 12.50 16.41
C GLU A 139 9.05 12.72 16.86
N HIS A 140 9.58 11.83 17.70
CA HIS A 140 10.98 11.88 18.13
C HIS A 140 11.95 11.71 16.95
N GLU A 141 11.66 10.79 16.04
CA GLU A 141 12.51 10.53 14.87
C GLU A 141 12.39 11.62 13.79
N LEU A 142 11.22 12.24 13.63
CA LEU A 142 11.01 13.35 12.70
C LEU A 142 11.90 14.56 13.03
N ARG A 143 12.23 14.79 14.31
CA ARG A 143 13.15 15.86 14.72
C ARG A 143 14.58 15.63 14.22
N LYS A 144 14.94 14.39 13.90
CA LYS A 144 16.27 14.01 13.38
C LYS A 144 16.27 13.85 11.86
N ALA A 145 15.10 13.62 11.28
CA ALA A 145 14.93 13.37 9.87
C ALA A 145 15.28 14.61 9.02
N ARG A 146 15.91 14.37 7.87
CA ARG A 146 16.36 15.42 6.94
C ARG A 146 15.66 15.40 5.58
N LEU A 147 14.62 14.58 5.45
CA LEU A 147 13.88 14.38 4.21
C LEU A 147 12.40 14.75 4.37
N PRO A 148 11.70 15.11 3.27
CA PRO A 148 10.26 15.29 3.29
C PRO A 148 9.56 13.95 3.53
N ILE A 149 8.84 13.83 4.65
CA ILE A 149 8.16 12.59 5.05
C ILE A 149 6.65 12.78 5.00
N GLY A 150 5.94 11.78 4.50
CA GLY A 150 4.51 11.59 4.72
C GLY A 150 4.23 10.30 5.50
N LEU A 151 3.04 10.23 6.11
CA LEU A 151 2.55 9.04 6.81
C LEU A 151 1.32 8.48 6.09
N GLN A 152 1.41 7.20 5.73
CA GLN A 152 0.31 6.40 5.24
C GLN A 152 -0.28 5.55 6.39
N ILE A 153 -1.45 5.94 6.87
CA ILE A 153 -2.22 5.23 7.90
C ILE A 153 -3.01 4.13 7.18
N ASN A 154 -2.59 2.87 7.32
CA ASN A 154 -3.21 1.77 6.62
C ASN A 154 -4.32 1.11 7.45
N LEU A 155 -5.56 1.21 6.95
CA LEU A 155 -6.76 0.69 7.60
C LEU A 155 -7.24 -0.63 6.99
N SER A 156 -6.38 -1.34 6.26
CA SER A 156 -6.74 -2.61 5.64
C SER A 156 -6.83 -3.74 6.66
N CYS A 157 -7.89 -3.79 7.47
CA CYS A 157 -8.21 -4.97 8.27
C CYS A 157 -8.96 -5.99 7.40
N PRO A 158 -8.38 -7.16 7.07
CA PRO A 158 -9.11 -8.23 6.38
C PRO A 158 -9.98 -9.06 7.33
N ASN A 159 -9.86 -8.89 8.65
CA ASN A 159 -10.39 -9.85 9.64
C ASN A 159 -11.69 -9.41 10.29
N THR A 160 -12.27 -8.30 9.88
CA THR A 160 -13.46 -7.77 10.54
C THR A 160 -14.39 -7.22 9.47
N LYS A 161 -15.60 -7.80 9.40
CA LYS A 161 -16.77 -7.20 8.74
C LYS A 161 -17.12 -5.90 9.49
N LEU A 162 -16.22 -4.91 9.46
CA LEU A 162 -16.42 -3.66 10.18
C LEU A 162 -17.56 -2.93 9.52
N ASP A 163 -18.45 -2.45 10.36
CA ASP A 163 -19.40 -1.42 9.99
C ASP A 163 -18.62 -0.25 9.35
N PRO A 164 -19.00 0.23 8.15
CA PRO A 164 -18.41 1.40 7.52
C PRO A 164 -18.30 2.62 8.46
N HIS A 165 -19.25 2.78 9.39
CA HIS A 165 -19.19 3.82 10.42
C HIS A 165 -18.09 3.56 11.45
N GLU A 166 -17.83 2.31 11.84
CA GLU A 166 -16.72 1.97 12.74
C GLU A 166 -15.36 2.28 12.12
N LEU A 167 -15.19 1.97 10.84
CA LEU A 167 -13.96 2.26 10.12
C LEU A 167 -13.72 3.78 10.00
N ALA A 168 -14.74 4.55 9.65
CA ALA A 168 -14.62 6.01 9.56
C ALA A 168 -14.34 6.65 10.92
N ARG A 169 -14.95 6.13 12.00
CA ARG A 169 -14.66 6.55 13.38
C ARG A 169 -13.21 6.23 13.76
N GLU A 170 -12.74 5.02 13.48
CA GLU A 170 -11.36 4.64 13.76
C GLU A 170 -10.34 5.50 13.00
N ALA A 171 -10.61 5.74 11.71
CA ALA A 171 -9.79 6.62 10.88
C ALA A 171 -9.70 8.03 11.48
N THR A 172 -10.82 8.56 11.97
CA THR A 172 -10.87 9.88 12.65
C THR A 172 -9.96 9.91 13.87
N LEU A 173 -10.05 8.89 14.73
CA LEU A 173 -9.20 8.80 15.92
C LEU A 173 -7.70 8.77 15.57
N PHE A 174 -7.31 8.01 14.54
CA PHE A 174 -5.92 7.99 14.09
C PHE A 174 -5.50 9.31 13.45
N LEU A 175 -6.38 9.96 12.68
CA LEU A 175 -6.07 11.25 12.06
C LEU A 175 -5.92 12.37 13.10
N ASP A 176 -6.76 12.39 14.13
CA ASP A 176 -6.63 13.33 15.25
C ASP A 176 -5.29 13.15 15.96
N GLU A 177 -4.93 11.91 16.29
CA GLU A 177 -3.66 11.59 16.94
C GLU A 177 -2.45 11.94 16.05
N ALA A 178 -2.49 11.60 14.76
CA ALA A 178 -1.39 11.85 13.84
C ALA A 178 -1.26 13.32 13.42
N SER A 179 -2.31 14.13 13.60
CA SER A 179 -2.29 15.55 13.21
C SER A 179 -1.16 16.34 13.88
N ARG A 180 -0.78 15.95 15.11
CA ARG A 180 0.33 16.57 15.87
C ARG A 180 1.70 16.38 15.24
N LEU A 181 1.87 15.38 14.36
CA LEU A 181 3.13 15.12 13.67
C LEU A 181 3.47 16.20 12.64
N ASN A 182 2.48 17.02 12.25
CA ASN A 182 2.65 18.12 11.32
C ASN A 182 3.27 17.73 9.95
N ILE A 183 3.00 16.51 9.50
CA ILE A 183 3.40 15.98 8.18
C ILE A 183 2.15 15.65 7.34
N PRO A 184 2.27 15.42 6.02
CA PRO A 184 1.17 14.90 5.22
C PRO A 184 0.66 13.54 5.71
N LEU A 185 -0.66 13.41 5.85
CA LEU A 185 -1.33 12.18 6.25
C LEU A 185 -2.17 11.62 5.10
N VAL A 186 -1.90 10.36 4.73
CA VAL A 186 -2.61 9.64 3.68
C VAL A 186 -3.31 8.43 4.30
N VAL A 187 -4.63 8.32 4.17
CA VAL A 187 -5.35 7.15 4.67
C VAL A 187 -5.44 6.09 3.58
N LYS A 188 -4.93 4.88 3.85
CA LYS A 188 -5.02 3.76 2.91
C LYS A 188 -6.20 2.86 3.23
N ILE A 189 -7.06 2.65 2.25
CA ILE A 189 -8.27 1.83 2.36
C ILE A 189 -8.36 0.75 1.28
N ASN A 190 -9.22 -0.23 1.52
CA ASN A 190 -9.65 -1.20 0.51
C ASN A 190 -10.85 -0.62 -0.27
N ILE A 191 -11.07 -1.08 -1.51
CA ILE A 191 -12.28 -0.74 -2.28
C ILE A 191 -13.55 -1.42 -1.73
N LEU A 192 -13.40 -2.35 -0.77
CA LEU A 192 -14.52 -2.89 0.00
C LEU A 192 -15.10 -1.87 1.00
N VAL A 193 -14.39 -0.78 1.27
CA VAL A 193 -14.91 0.31 2.10
C VAL A 193 -15.96 1.07 1.29
N PRO A 194 -17.19 1.28 1.80
CA PRO A 194 -18.19 2.04 1.06
C PRO A 194 -17.71 3.46 0.72
N PRO A 195 -18.03 3.97 -0.49
CA PRO A 195 -17.64 5.31 -0.92
C PRO A 195 -17.99 6.43 0.08
N GLU A 196 -19.12 6.32 0.79
CA GLU A 196 -19.58 7.30 1.79
C GLU A 196 -18.68 7.31 3.03
N ALA A 197 -18.20 6.14 3.46
CA ALA A 197 -17.24 6.04 4.55
C ALA A 197 -15.90 6.65 4.13
N ALA A 198 -15.44 6.39 2.90
CA ALA A 198 -14.25 7.03 2.35
C ALA A 198 -14.41 8.56 2.26
N GLN A 199 -15.58 9.06 1.86
CA GLN A 199 -15.91 10.50 1.87
C GLN A 199 -15.83 11.09 3.28
N SER A 200 -16.37 10.39 4.28
CA SER A 200 -16.29 10.81 5.69
C SER A 200 -14.83 10.95 6.15
N ILE A 201 -13.99 9.95 5.84
CA ILE A 201 -12.55 9.98 6.14
C ILE A 201 -11.87 11.16 5.40
N ALA A 202 -12.18 11.35 4.11
CA ALA A 202 -11.62 12.43 3.32
C ALA A 202 -12.03 13.82 3.85
N ARG A 203 -13.22 13.99 4.44
CA ARG A 203 -13.65 15.27 5.02
C ARG A 203 -12.87 15.67 6.26
N HIS A 204 -12.23 14.72 6.94
CA HIS A 204 -11.43 15.01 8.12
C HIS A 204 -10.30 16.02 7.78
N ARG A 205 -10.18 17.09 8.58
CA ARG A 205 -9.24 18.20 8.30
C ARG A 205 -7.78 17.75 8.15
N ALA A 206 -7.38 16.76 8.94
CA ALA A 206 -6.01 16.25 8.95
C ALA A 206 -5.73 15.22 7.84
N CYS A 207 -6.75 14.73 7.12
CA CYS A 207 -6.55 13.81 6.00
C CYS A 207 -6.12 14.61 4.77
N ASP A 208 -4.87 14.45 4.30
CA ASP A 208 -4.39 15.18 3.12
C ASP A 208 -4.70 14.46 1.81
N ALA A 209 -4.82 13.13 1.84
CA ALA A 209 -5.14 12.31 0.68
C ALA A 209 -5.72 10.94 1.06
N LEU A 210 -6.41 10.31 0.11
CA LEU A 210 -6.77 8.89 0.19
C LEU A 210 -5.86 8.05 -0.70
N CYS A 211 -5.49 6.86 -0.23
CA CYS A 211 -4.79 5.85 -1.02
C CYS A 211 -5.65 4.58 -1.12
N PHE A 212 -5.90 4.11 -2.33
CA PHE A 212 -6.63 2.86 -2.55
C PHE A 212 -6.21 2.23 -3.86
N SER A 213 -6.16 0.91 -3.99
CA SER A 213 -6.75 -0.09 -3.12
C SER A 213 -5.76 -0.76 -2.17
N ASN A 214 -6.26 -1.77 -1.47
CA ASN A 214 -5.47 -2.88 -0.99
C ASN A 214 -5.82 -4.14 -1.81
N THR A 215 -5.28 -5.29 -1.45
CA THR A 215 -5.66 -6.57 -2.05
C THR A 215 -7.09 -6.95 -1.68
N ILE A 216 -7.80 -7.67 -2.56
CA ILE A 216 -9.15 -8.18 -2.25
C ILE A 216 -9.03 -9.54 -1.56
N PRO A 217 -9.55 -9.73 -0.33
CA PRO A 217 -9.53 -11.03 0.33
C PRO A 217 -10.14 -12.11 -0.56
N PHE A 218 -9.56 -13.31 -0.54
CA PHE A 218 -10.01 -14.41 -1.37
C PHE A 218 -11.48 -14.74 -1.10
N GLY A 219 -12.29 -14.80 -2.16
CA GLY A 219 -13.73 -15.09 -2.09
C GLY A 219 -14.63 -13.85 -2.02
N GLU A 220 -14.08 -12.66 -1.73
CA GLU A 220 -14.84 -11.42 -1.71
C GLU A 220 -15.19 -10.93 -3.13
N LEU A 221 -16.32 -10.21 -3.25
CA LEU A 221 -16.87 -9.74 -4.54
C LEU A 221 -17.06 -10.87 -5.58
N PRO A 222 -17.77 -11.97 -5.24
CA PRO A 222 -17.90 -13.14 -6.13
C PRO A 222 -18.62 -12.83 -7.46
N GLU A 223 -19.46 -11.79 -7.48
CA GLU A 223 -20.14 -11.32 -8.70
C GLU A 223 -19.18 -10.61 -9.68
N ALA A 224 -18.10 -10.03 -9.16
CA ALA A 224 -17.14 -9.26 -9.96
C ALA A 224 -15.83 -10.02 -10.22
N ILE A 225 -15.49 -10.98 -9.36
CA ILE A 225 -14.28 -11.77 -9.43
C ILE A 225 -14.66 -13.25 -9.61
N PRO A 226 -14.31 -13.89 -10.74
CA PRO A 226 -14.70 -15.27 -11.04
C PRO A 226 -13.81 -16.28 -10.30
N TRP A 227 -13.87 -16.30 -8.96
CA TRP A 227 -13.01 -17.10 -8.09
C TRP A 227 -13.02 -18.59 -8.45
N LYS A 228 -14.19 -19.20 -8.63
CA LYS A 228 -14.32 -20.63 -8.97
C LYS A 228 -13.70 -20.96 -10.33
N ARG A 229 -13.73 -20.04 -11.29
CA ARG A 229 -13.09 -20.23 -12.61
C ARG A 229 -11.58 -20.19 -12.52
N TRP A 230 -11.02 -19.30 -11.70
CA TRP A 230 -9.57 -19.17 -11.54
C TRP A 230 -8.98 -20.19 -10.57
N PHE A 231 -9.75 -20.55 -9.55
CA PHE A 231 -9.34 -21.38 -8.44
C PHE A 231 -10.42 -22.44 -8.15
N PRO A 232 -10.62 -23.41 -9.05
CA PRO A 232 -11.65 -24.44 -8.90
C PRO A 232 -11.47 -25.29 -7.63
N GLU A 233 -10.22 -25.45 -7.18
CA GLU A 233 -9.84 -26.18 -5.97
C GLU A 233 -9.61 -25.26 -4.76
N GLY A 234 -10.14 -24.03 -4.80
CA GLY A 234 -9.90 -23.02 -3.77
C GLY A 234 -8.50 -22.40 -3.82
N SER A 235 -8.18 -21.60 -2.80
CA SER A 235 -6.93 -20.82 -2.80
C SER A 235 -5.70 -21.74 -2.79
N PRO A 236 -4.72 -21.53 -3.70
CA PRO A 236 -3.45 -22.24 -3.66
C PRO A 236 -2.63 -21.92 -2.40
N LEU A 237 -2.91 -20.82 -1.68
CA LEU A 237 -2.23 -20.51 -0.42
C LEU A 237 -2.73 -21.39 0.72
N ALA A 238 -4.06 -21.55 0.85
CA ALA A 238 -4.67 -22.43 1.85
C ALA A 238 -4.20 -23.88 1.70
N ARG A 239 -3.99 -24.34 0.45
CA ARG A 239 -3.46 -25.67 0.15
C ARG A 239 -1.98 -25.83 0.50
N ARG A 240 -1.21 -24.74 0.52
CA ARG A 240 0.21 -24.78 0.90
C ARG A 240 0.38 -24.84 2.41
N GLU A 241 -0.42 -24.07 3.14
CA GLU A 241 -0.42 -24.05 4.60
C GLU A 241 -1.74 -23.47 5.11
N ALA A 242 -2.38 -24.16 6.06
CA ALA A 242 -3.68 -23.74 6.59
C ALA A 242 -3.63 -22.33 7.22
N SER A 243 -2.51 -21.99 7.86
CA SER A 243 -2.25 -20.67 8.48
C SER A 243 -2.28 -19.50 7.50
N PHE A 244 -2.07 -19.75 6.19
CA PHE A 244 -2.12 -18.69 5.18
C PHE A 244 -3.54 -18.30 4.79
N GLY A 245 -4.52 -19.19 5.02
CA GLY A 245 -5.88 -19.01 4.54
C GLY A 245 -5.94 -18.72 3.04
N GLY A 246 -6.94 -17.92 2.62
CA GLY A 246 -7.14 -17.60 1.21
C GLY A 246 -6.13 -16.59 0.63
N GLY A 247 -5.59 -15.70 1.47
CA GLY A 247 -4.79 -14.54 1.06
C GLY A 247 -5.58 -13.44 0.36
N GLY A 248 -4.88 -12.41 -0.09
CA GLY A 248 -5.43 -11.26 -0.81
C GLY A 248 -5.01 -11.25 -2.28
N LEU A 249 -5.98 -11.06 -3.17
CA LEU A 249 -5.81 -10.93 -4.61
C LEU A 249 -5.29 -9.56 -5.02
N SER A 250 -4.35 -9.60 -5.95
CA SER A 250 -3.73 -8.50 -6.64
C SER A 250 -3.62 -8.82 -8.14
N GLY A 251 -3.34 -7.80 -8.94
CA GLY A 251 -3.15 -7.95 -10.39
C GLY A 251 -4.33 -7.41 -11.19
N SER A 252 -4.33 -7.68 -12.49
CA SER A 252 -5.22 -7.03 -13.47
C SER A 252 -6.72 -7.04 -13.14
N PRO A 253 -7.29 -8.06 -12.45
CA PRO A 253 -8.70 -8.05 -12.06
C PRO A 253 -9.12 -6.85 -11.19
N LEU A 254 -8.19 -6.25 -10.44
CA LEU A 254 -8.50 -5.13 -9.58
C LEU A 254 -8.72 -3.84 -10.37
N LEU A 255 -8.11 -3.69 -11.55
CA LEU A 255 -8.14 -2.43 -12.31
C LEU A 255 -9.56 -1.93 -12.60
N PRO A 256 -10.49 -2.73 -13.16
CA PRO A 256 -11.86 -2.26 -13.39
C PRO A 256 -12.59 -1.90 -12.10
N LEU A 257 -12.37 -2.64 -11.01
CA LEU A 257 -13.00 -2.38 -9.71
C LEU A 257 -12.49 -1.08 -9.09
N VAL A 258 -11.18 -0.84 -9.19
CA VAL A 258 -10.53 0.39 -8.72
C VAL A 258 -10.97 1.60 -9.56
N ALA A 259 -11.07 1.45 -10.88
CA ALA A 259 -11.56 2.49 -11.76
C ALA A 259 -13.02 2.87 -11.43
N GLU A 260 -13.86 1.87 -11.15
CA GLU A 260 -15.25 2.12 -10.77
C GLU A 260 -15.36 2.80 -9.40
N TYR A 261 -14.60 2.32 -8.41
CA TYR A 261 -14.55 2.96 -7.10
C TYR A 261 -14.07 4.41 -7.19
N LEU A 262 -13.06 4.70 -8.01
CA LEU A 262 -12.60 6.06 -8.28
C LEU A 262 -13.72 6.95 -8.83
N ARG A 263 -14.52 6.47 -9.80
CA ARG A 263 -15.67 7.22 -10.32
C ARG A 263 -16.67 7.52 -9.23
N GLN A 264 -16.99 6.56 -8.38
CA GLN A 264 -17.93 6.75 -7.27
C GLN A 264 -17.43 7.83 -6.30
N LEU A 265 -16.16 7.81 -5.92
CA LEU A 265 -15.56 8.84 -5.07
C LEU A 265 -15.62 10.24 -5.70
N ARG A 266 -15.39 10.34 -7.01
CA ARG A 266 -15.49 11.61 -7.74
C ARG A 266 -16.92 12.09 -7.86
N THR A 267 -17.88 11.21 -8.13
CA THR A 267 -19.32 11.52 -8.13
C THR A 267 -19.79 12.02 -6.77
N LEU A 268 -19.22 11.49 -5.68
CA LEU A 268 -19.46 11.99 -4.32
C LEU A 268 -18.78 13.33 -4.01
N GLY A 269 -18.10 13.95 -4.98
CA GLY A 269 -17.47 15.26 -4.81
C GLY A 269 -16.23 15.25 -3.93
N ILE A 270 -15.53 14.11 -3.81
CA ILE A 270 -14.21 14.11 -3.16
C ILE A 270 -13.22 14.83 -4.07
N GLU A 271 -12.72 15.97 -3.61
CA GLU A 271 -11.72 16.79 -4.34
C GLU A 271 -10.29 16.58 -3.85
N LYS A 272 -10.12 16.01 -2.65
CA LYS A 272 -8.79 15.74 -2.09
C LYS A 272 -7.98 14.83 -3.02
N PRO A 273 -6.63 14.97 -3.02
CA PRO A 273 -5.76 14.10 -3.77
C PRO A 273 -6.02 12.62 -3.52
N LEU A 274 -6.02 11.84 -4.59
CA LEU A 274 -6.14 10.39 -4.58
C LEU A 274 -4.83 9.75 -5.07
N ASN A 275 -4.35 8.76 -4.32
CA ASN A 275 -3.25 7.89 -4.72
C ASN A 275 -3.80 6.50 -5.07
N VAL A 276 -3.97 6.24 -6.36
CA VAL A 276 -4.79 5.12 -6.85
C VAL A 276 -3.95 3.97 -7.41
N GLY A 277 -4.23 2.74 -7.02
CA GLY A 277 -3.47 1.58 -7.49
C GLY A 277 -4.22 0.27 -7.27
N GLY A 278 -3.84 -0.75 -8.04
CA GLY A 278 -4.54 -2.03 -8.10
C GLY A 278 -4.74 -2.44 -9.55
N GLY A 279 -4.05 -3.50 -9.98
CA GLY A 279 -4.17 -4.02 -11.33
C GLY A 279 -3.50 -3.23 -12.46
N ILE A 280 -2.74 -2.18 -12.14
CA ILE A 280 -1.86 -1.50 -13.10
C ILE A 280 -0.70 -2.42 -13.46
N LEU A 281 -0.69 -2.96 -14.68
CA LEU A 281 0.35 -3.87 -15.22
C LEU A 281 1.00 -3.34 -16.50
N SER A 282 0.48 -2.27 -17.10
CA SER A 282 0.92 -1.67 -18.36
C SER A 282 0.65 -0.16 -18.38
N ARG A 283 1.30 0.57 -19.28
CA ARG A 283 1.05 2.01 -19.44
C ARG A 283 -0.42 2.35 -19.73
N ARG A 284 -1.15 1.49 -20.45
CA ARG A 284 -2.56 1.69 -20.81
C ARG A 284 -3.47 1.68 -19.59
N ASP A 285 -3.06 1.00 -18.51
CA ASP A 285 -3.84 0.95 -17.29
C ASP A 285 -3.83 2.30 -16.55
N VAL A 286 -2.81 3.13 -16.79
CA VAL A 286 -2.79 4.52 -16.33
C VAL A 286 -3.83 5.35 -17.09
N ASP A 287 -3.95 5.15 -18.40
CA ASP A 287 -4.97 5.82 -19.22
C ASP A 287 -6.38 5.49 -18.72
N THR A 288 -6.64 4.22 -18.37
CA THR A 288 -7.91 3.78 -17.78
C THR A 288 -8.25 4.54 -16.49
N LEU A 289 -7.28 4.74 -15.60
CA LEU A 289 -7.52 5.46 -14.34
C LEU A 289 -7.71 6.96 -14.55
N VAL A 290 -6.99 7.57 -15.51
CA VAL A 290 -7.22 8.97 -15.89
C VAL A 290 -8.63 9.15 -16.44
N GLN A 291 -9.08 8.27 -17.34
CA GLN A 291 -10.45 8.26 -17.86
C GLN A 291 -11.51 8.02 -16.77
N ALA A 292 -11.15 7.33 -15.69
CA ALA A 292 -12.02 7.10 -14.55
C ALA A 292 -12.10 8.27 -13.56
N GLY A 293 -11.23 9.29 -13.69
CA GLY A 293 -11.32 10.52 -12.90
C GLY A 293 -10.07 10.89 -12.11
N LEU A 294 -8.87 10.43 -12.52
CA LEU A 294 -7.63 11.02 -12.00
C LEU A 294 -7.38 12.39 -12.63
N HIS A 295 -7.08 13.38 -11.79
CA HIS A 295 -6.81 14.75 -12.14
C HIS A 295 -5.32 15.04 -12.15
N ARG A 296 -4.88 15.67 -13.23
CA ARG A 296 -3.50 16.12 -13.42
C ARG A 296 -3.08 17.13 -12.36
N GLY A 297 -1.83 17.05 -11.89
CA GLY A 297 -1.26 17.92 -10.85
C GLY A 297 -1.72 17.59 -9.43
N ILE A 298 -2.91 16.99 -9.29
CA ILE A 298 -3.54 16.68 -8.00
C ILE A 298 -3.23 15.24 -7.59
N ASP A 299 -3.60 14.29 -8.44
CA ASP A 299 -3.58 12.88 -8.08
C ASP A 299 -2.25 12.19 -8.37
N SER A 300 -2.20 10.91 -8.02
CA SER A 300 -1.12 10.00 -8.35
C SER A 300 -1.62 8.57 -8.49
N ILE A 301 -0.81 7.71 -9.09
CA ILE A 301 -0.99 6.27 -9.00
C ILE A 301 0.00 5.65 -8.01
N PHE A 302 -0.22 4.40 -7.63
CA PHE A 302 0.85 3.57 -7.05
C PHE A 302 1.00 2.22 -7.74
N ILE A 303 2.22 1.68 -7.74
CA ILE A 303 2.57 0.43 -8.42
C ILE A 303 3.06 -0.66 -7.46
N GLY A 304 2.44 -1.84 -7.55
CA GLY A 304 2.84 -3.02 -6.78
C GLY A 304 2.90 -4.27 -7.65
N SER A 305 1.74 -4.73 -8.11
CA SER A 305 1.63 -6.00 -8.86
C SER A 305 2.43 -6.03 -10.15
N VAL A 306 2.63 -4.90 -10.84
CA VAL A 306 3.49 -4.83 -12.03
C VAL A 306 4.91 -5.31 -11.73
N ALA A 307 5.45 -5.05 -10.54
CA ALA A 307 6.79 -5.50 -10.18
C ALA A 307 6.91 -7.02 -10.06
N MET A 308 5.83 -7.72 -9.71
CA MET A 308 5.85 -9.18 -9.61
C MET A 308 5.39 -9.86 -10.91
N LEU A 309 4.47 -9.24 -11.65
CA LEU A 309 3.76 -9.88 -12.76
C LEU A 309 4.28 -9.45 -14.13
N ARG A 310 4.72 -8.20 -14.28
CA ARG A 310 5.16 -7.59 -15.55
C ARG A 310 6.29 -6.58 -15.30
N PRO A 311 7.40 -6.97 -14.66
CA PRO A 311 8.38 -6.00 -14.19
C PRO A 311 8.95 -5.14 -15.32
N TRP A 312 9.09 -5.68 -16.54
CA TRP A 312 9.50 -4.94 -17.74
C TRP A 312 8.61 -3.74 -18.09
N ASN A 313 7.39 -3.66 -17.57
CA ASN A 313 6.48 -2.52 -17.78
C ASN A 313 6.63 -1.40 -16.74
N ILE A 314 7.35 -1.60 -15.61
CA ILE A 314 7.43 -0.62 -14.51
C ILE A 314 7.77 0.78 -15.03
N ARG A 315 8.87 0.92 -15.79
CA ARG A 315 9.32 2.23 -16.28
C ARG A 315 8.33 2.87 -17.25
N SER A 316 7.64 2.06 -18.06
CA SER A 316 6.63 2.56 -19.00
C SER A 316 5.40 3.10 -18.28
N VAL A 317 4.98 2.45 -17.19
CA VAL A 317 3.89 2.87 -16.32
C VAL A 317 4.24 4.19 -15.63
N ILE A 318 5.41 4.26 -14.98
CA ILE A 318 5.88 5.48 -14.31
C ILE A 318 5.94 6.63 -15.30
N ARG A 319 6.55 6.43 -16.48
CA ARG A 319 6.63 7.48 -17.51
C ARG A 319 5.23 7.95 -17.95
N ARG A 320 4.28 7.03 -18.12
CA ARG A 320 2.92 7.39 -18.50
C ARG A 320 2.20 8.19 -17.42
N ALA A 321 2.41 7.84 -16.14
CA ALA A 321 1.91 8.63 -15.02
C ALA A 321 2.47 10.06 -15.04
N HIS A 322 3.78 10.23 -15.26
CA HIS A 322 4.36 11.57 -15.43
C HIS A 322 3.78 12.35 -16.62
N GLN A 323 3.53 11.69 -17.75
CA GLN A 323 2.94 12.37 -18.91
C GLN A 323 1.52 12.88 -18.68
N LEU A 324 0.72 12.15 -17.90
CA LEU A 324 -0.70 12.44 -17.74
C LEU A 324 -1.05 13.16 -16.43
N LEU A 325 -0.24 12.98 -15.38
CA LEU A 325 -0.57 13.42 -14.03
C LEU A 325 0.41 14.43 -13.42
N ALA A 326 1.58 14.67 -14.03
CA ALA A 326 2.51 15.70 -13.55
C ALA A 326 2.07 17.11 -13.92
#